data_AF-A0Y397-F1
#
_entry.id   AF-A0Y397-F1
#
_cell.length_a   1.000
_cell.length_b   1.000
_cell.length_c   1.000
_cell.angle_alpha   90.00
_cell.angle_beta   90.00
_cell.angle_gamma   90.00
#
_symmetry.space_group_name_H-M   'P 1'
#
loop_
_entity.id
_entity.type
_entity.pdbx_description
1 polymer ?
#
loop_
_entity_poly.entity_id
_entity_poly.type
_entity_poly.pdbx_seq_one_letter_code
_entity_poly.pdbx_strand_id
1 'polypeptide(L)'
;MGAHGQYKWEADVVHGVKATAGTITQHLLESDDLKSVWNKYTSIAFTPENKIKLEQAKSMGDKALNLAVKSIISDTSFTGWTTGGHTAVDVQVFAYGKGSEQFVGSQNNTDIADKLIHFIEQ
;
A
#
# COMPACT_ATOMS: atom_id res chain seq x y z
N MET A 1 -4.35 -13.51 -0.93
CA MET A 1 -3.28 -12.56 -0.61
C MET A 1 -2.67 -12.95 0.73
N GLY A 2 -1.38 -12.75 0.92
CA GLY A 2 -0.63 -13.10 2.13
C GLY A 2 0.88 -13.03 1.87
N ALA A 3 1.67 -13.03 2.93
CA ALA A 3 3.14 -12.93 2.88
C ALA A 3 3.78 -13.76 3.99
N HIS A 4 5.10 -13.96 3.92
CA HIS A 4 5.89 -14.63 4.95
C HIS A 4 5.39 -16.06 5.30
N GLY A 5 4.93 -16.80 4.29
CA GLY A 5 4.40 -18.16 4.45
C GLY A 5 3.03 -18.22 5.14
N GLN A 6 2.40 -17.08 5.43
CA GLN A 6 1.09 -17.00 6.05
C GLN A 6 -0.02 -16.95 5.00
N TYR A 7 -0.98 -17.87 5.11
CA TYR A 7 -2.14 -17.98 4.21
C TYR A 7 -3.29 -17.07 4.68
N LYS A 8 -2.99 -15.81 5.00
CA LYS A 8 -3.98 -14.82 5.44
C LYS A 8 -3.55 -13.40 5.10
N TRP A 9 -4.53 -12.49 5.12
CA TRP A 9 -4.31 -11.05 4.98
C TRP A 9 -5.27 -10.33 5.94
N GLU A 10 -4.71 -9.55 6.87
CA GLU A 10 -5.50 -8.88 7.92
C GLU A 10 -5.93 -7.49 7.41
N ALA A 11 -6.99 -7.46 6.62
CA ALA A 11 -7.49 -6.23 5.99
C ALA A 11 -7.83 -5.13 7.03
N ASP A 12 -8.34 -5.53 8.20
CA ASP A 12 -8.70 -4.61 9.29
C ASP A 12 -7.48 -3.84 9.84
N VAL A 13 -6.28 -4.43 9.78
CA VAL A 13 -5.04 -3.75 10.15
C VAL A 13 -4.79 -2.58 9.22
N VAL A 14 -4.94 -2.80 7.91
CA VAL A 14 -4.76 -1.74 6.90
C VAL A 14 -5.85 -0.68 7.03
N HIS A 15 -7.11 -1.10 7.20
CA HIS A 15 -8.24 -0.18 7.41
C HIS A 15 -8.09 0.66 8.69
N GLY A 16 -7.42 0.12 9.72
CA GLY A 16 -7.10 0.82 10.96
C GLY A 16 -5.97 1.85 10.86
N VAL A 17 -5.27 1.95 9.73
CA VAL A 17 -4.25 2.98 9.49
C VAL A 17 -4.90 4.25 8.96
N LYS A 18 -4.87 5.31 9.76
CA LYS A 18 -5.67 6.55 9.55
C LYS A 18 -4.92 7.67 8.83
N ALA A 19 -3.66 7.44 8.45
CA ALA A 19 -2.84 8.39 7.71
C ALA A 19 -1.79 7.65 6.89
N THR A 20 -1.23 8.30 5.86
CA THR A 20 -0.15 7.68 5.07
C THR A 20 1.07 7.42 5.94
N ALA A 21 1.89 6.43 5.58
CA ALA A 21 3.13 6.16 6.31
C ALA A 21 4.02 7.42 6.39
N GLY A 22 4.07 8.25 5.34
CA GLY A 22 4.81 9.52 5.36
C GLY A 22 4.29 10.50 6.41
N THR A 23 2.98 10.70 6.47
CA THR A 23 2.35 11.57 7.48
C THR A 23 2.59 11.06 8.90
N ILE A 24 2.48 9.74 9.12
CA ILE A 24 2.76 9.13 10.43
C ILE A 24 4.23 9.35 10.80
N THR A 25 5.16 9.18 9.85
CA THR A 25 6.59 9.42 10.06
C THR A 25 6.87 10.86 10.52
N GLN A 26 6.29 11.87 9.86
CA GLN A 26 6.49 13.27 10.24
C GLN A 26 6.04 13.54 11.68
N HIS A 27 4.85 13.07 12.05
CA HIS A 27 4.38 13.21 13.43
C HIS A 27 5.22 12.45 14.47
N LEU A 28 5.78 11.30 14.10
CA LEU A 28 6.68 10.56 14.97
C LEU A 28 8.05 11.27 15.11
N LEU A 29 8.53 11.96 14.07
CA LEU A 29 9.75 12.77 14.16
C LEU A 29 9.56 13.94 15.13
N GLU A 30 8.43 14.64 15.03
CA GLU A 30 8.11 15.84 15.81
C GLU A 30 7.79 15.57 17.29
N SER A 31 7.44 14.34 17.66
CA SER A 31 6.97 13.99 19.01
C SER A 31 7.92 13.05 19.74
N ASP A 32 8.21 13.32 21.01
CA ASP A 32 8.91 12.39 21.90
C ASP A 32 8.01 11.25 22.39
N ASP A 33 6.68 11.45 22.41
CA ASP A 33 5.71 10.41 22.73
C ASP A 33 5.30 9.65 21.46
N LEU A 34 6.11 8.65 21.09
CA LEU A 34 5.85 7.79 19.94
C LEU A 34 4.59 6.95 20.12
N LYS A 35 4.26 6.54 21.35
CA LYS A 35 3.13 5.66 21.64
C LYS A 35 1.81 6.36 21.36
N SER A 36 1.66 7.60 21.83
CA SER A 36 0.46 8.40 21.61
C SER A 36 0.24 8.65 20.13
N VAL A 37 1.29 9.06 19.40
CA VAL A 37 1.22 9.27 17.94
C VAL A 37 0.86 7.97 17.21
N TRP A 38 1.51 6.86 17.56
CA TRP A 38 1.26 5.56 16.93
C TRP A 38 -0.18 5.08 17.13
N ASN A 39 -0.71 5.17 18.34
CA ASN A 39 -2.08 4.77 18.66
C ASN A 39 -3.13 5.72 18.06
N LYS A 40 -2.77 7.00 17.85
CA LYS A 40 -3.64 7.95 17.16
C LYS A 40 -3.89 7.52 15.72
N TYR A 41 -2.84 7.09 15.02
CA TYR A 41 -2.88 6.83 13.58
C TYR A 41 -2.99 5.36 13.19
N THR A 42 -2.82 4.42 14.11
CA THR A 42 -2.90 2.99 13.82
C THR A 42 -3.68 2.25 14.90
N SER A 43 -4.34 1.15 14.52
CA SER A 43 -4.90 0.18 15.47
C SER A 43 -3.89 -0.92 15.85
N ILE A 44 -2.62 -0.79 15.45
CA ILE A 44 -1.57 -1.79 15.69
C ILE A 44 -1.04 -1.60 17.11
N ALA A 45 -0.95 -2.69 17.88
CA ALA A 45 -0.42 -2.63 19.23
C ALA A 45 1.01 -2.05 19.28
N PHE A 46 1.22 -1.08 20.18
CA PHE A 46 2.54 -0.52 20.47
C PHE A 46 3.34 -1.46 21.38
N THR A 47 3.74 -2.61 20.84
CA THR A 47 4.53 -3.64 21.54
C THR A 47 5.95 -3.16 21.84
N PRO A 48 6.68 -3.79 22.78
CA PRO A 48 8.09 -3.48 23.03
C PRO A 48 8.97 -3.59 21.76
N GLU A 49 8.69 -4.56 20.89
CA GLU A 49 9.40 -4.74 19.63
C GLU A 49 9.16 -3.57 18.67
N ASN A 50 7.90 -3.18 18.47
CA ASN A 50 7.54 -2.04 17.63
C ASN A 50 8.12 -0.72 18.19
N LYS A 51 8.10 -0.56 19.52
CA LYS A 51 8.73 0.58 20.19
C LYS A 51 10.22 0.67 19.85
N ILE A 52 10.98 -0.40 20.06
CA ILE A 52 12.42 -0.43 19.79
C ILE A 52 12.69 -0.13 18.32
N LYS A 53 11.92 -0.75 17.41
CA LYS A 53 12.05 -0.55 15.96
C LYS A 53 11.81 0.92 15.55
N LEU A 54 10.80 1.56 16.11
CA LEU A 54 10.48 2.97 15.83
C LEU A 54 11.51 3.92 16.45
N GLU A 55 11.96 3.68 17.68
CA GLU A 55 12.99 4.51 18.35
C GLU A 55 14.33 4.46 17.61
N GLN A 56 14.78 3.26 17.23
CA GLN A 56 16.00 3.07 16.43
C GLN A 56 15.87 3.72 15.05
N ALA A 57 14.75 3.53 14.37
CA ALA A 57 14.56 4.11 13.05
C ALA A 57 14.45 5.65 13.11
N LYS A 58 13.86 6.20 14.18
CA LYS A 58 13.78 7.65 14.40
C LYS A 58 15.17 8.28 14.54
N SER A 59 16.08 7.64 15.29
CA SER A 59 17.46 8.16 15.44
C SER A 59 18.27 8.11 14.15
N MET A 60 17.88 7.26 13.19
CA MET A 60 18.47 7.17 11.85
C MET A 60 17.85 8.14 10.83
N GLY A 61 16.80 8.87 11.21
CA GLY A 61 16.17 9.91 10.39
C GLY A 61 14.93 9.46 9.59
N ASP A 62 14.34 10.42 8.87
CA ASP A 62 13.03 10.31 8.22
C ASP A 62 12.87 9.07 7.34
N LYS A 63 13.83 8.81 6.43
CA LYS A 63 13.76 7.66 5.52
C LYS A 63 13.73 6.33 6.27
N ALA A 64 14.56 6.18 7.30
CA ALA A 64 14.61 4.95 8.10
C ALA A 64 13.31 4.76 8.87
N LEU A 65 12.81 5.83 9.51
CA LEU A 65 11.54 5.80 10.23
C LEU A 65 10.36 5.47 9.31
N ASN A 66 10.32 6.03 8.10
CA ASN A 66 9.29 5.70 7.13
C ASN A 66 9.29 4.24 6.70
N LEU A 67 10.48 3.64 6.50
CA LEU A 67 10.60 2.22 6.22
C LEU A 67 10.15 1.36 7.41
N ALA A 68 10.49 1.75 8.63
CA ALA A 68 10.04 1.06 9.84
C ALA A 68 8.51 1.07 9.98
N VAL A 69 7.88 2.24 9.81
CA VAL A 69 6.41 2.37 9.81
C VAL A 69 5.77 1.45 8.77
N LYS A 70 6.24 1.48 7.52
CA LYS A 70 5.71 0.63 6.43
C LYS A 70 5.91 -0.85 6.71
N SER A 71 7.07 -1.24 7.25
CA SER A 71 7.36 -2.64 7.59
C SER A 71 6.45 -3.14 8.70
N ILE A 72 6.27 -2.39 9.79
CA ILE A 72 5.35 -2.80 10.87
C ILE A 72 3.93 -3.01 10.33
N ILE A 73 3.42 -2.09 9.50
CA ILE A 73 2.09 -2.23 8.90
C ILE A 73 2.01 -3.44 7.96
N SER A 74 3.02 -3.63 7.11
CA SER A 74 3.05 -4.73 6.13
C SER A 74 3.17 -6.08 6.80
N ASP A 75 4.04 -6.21 7.81
CA ASP A 75 4.26 -7.45 8.54
C ASP A 75 3.03 -7.83 9.37
N THR A 76 2.40 -6.85 10.03
CA THR A 76 1.18 -7.08 10.83
C THR A 76 -0.02 -7.45 9.96
N SER A 77 -0.12 -6.88 8.75
CA SER A 77 -1.21 -7.18 7.80
C SER A 77 -0.94 -8.38 6.90
N PHE A 78 0.28 -8.93 6.91
CA PHE A 78 0.78 -9.93 5.96
C PHE A 78 0.71 -9.45 4.50
N THR A 79 0.98 -8.16 4.29
CA THR A 79 1.12 -7.56 2.95
C THR A 79 2.55 -7.75 2.44
N GLY A 80 2.70 -8.38 1.27
CA GLY A 80 4.00 -8.62 0.64
C GLY A 80 4.35 -7.58 -0.42
N TRP A 81 5.64 -7.29 -0.56
CA TRP A 81 6.20 -6.42 -1.59
C TRP A 81 7.43 -7.09 -2.22
N THR A 82 7.57 -7.00 -3.54
CA THR A 82 8.72 -7.56 -4.27
C THR A 82 9.70 -6.51 -4.77
N THR A 83 9.22 -5.29 -5.04
CA THR A 83 10.03 -4.19 -5.59
C THR A 83 9.43 -2.84 -5.21
N GLY A 84 10.25 -1.79 -5.21
CA GLY A 84 9.81 -0.40 -5.18
C GLY A 84 9.52 0.20 -6.57
N GLY A 85 9.68 -0.58 -7.64
CA GLY A 85 9.36 -0.22 -9.02
C GLY A 85 8.09 -0.89 -9.55
N HIS A 86 7.99 -1.04 -10.88
CA HIS A 86 6.86 -1.69 -11.54
C HIS A 86 7.08 -3.21 -11.73
N THR A 87 5.99 -3.95 -11.92
CA THR A 87 6.00 -5.35 -12.38
C THR A 87 5.26 -5.46 -13.72
N ALA A 88 5.47 -6.55 -14.46
CA ALA A 88 4.97 -6.73 -15.83
C ALA A 88 3.73 -7.66 -15.90
N VAL A 89 2.98 -7.82 -14.81
CA VAL A 89 1.76 -8.63 -14.83
C VAL A 89 0.68 -7.91 -15.64
N ASP A 90 -0.10 -8.66 -16.42
CA ASP A 90 -1.26 -8.12 -17.14
C ASP A 90 -2.21 -7.40 -16.16
N VAL A 91 -2.76 -6.27 -16.60
CA VAL A 91 -3.72 -5.47 -15.82
C VAL A 91 -5.14 -5.68 -16.33
N GLN A 92 -6.12 -5.55 -15.43
CA GLN A 92 -7.53 -5.73 -15.75
C GLN A 92 -8.09 -4.55 -16.56
N VAL A 93 -9.01 -4.85 -17.47
CA VAL A 93 -9.78 -3.85 -18.23
C VAL A 93 -11.23 -3.91 -17.77
N PHE A 94 -11.79 -2.76 -17.39
CA PHE A 94 -13.19 -2.61 -17.01
C PHE A 94 -13.87 -1.66 -17.99
N ALA A 95 -15.00 -2.07 -18.56
CA ALA A 95 -15.79 -1.26 -19.49
C ALA A 95 -17.29 -1.38 -19.16
N TYR A 96 -18.05 -0.34 -19.45
CA TYR A 96 -19.50 -0.30 -19.27
C TYR A 96 -20.16 0.53 -20.40
N GLY A 97 -21.38 0.16 -20.77
CA GLY A 97 -22.16 0.83 -21.81
C GLY A 97 -22.13 0.10 -23.16
N LYS A 98 -22.69 0.76 -24.19
CA LYS A 98 -22.72 0.24 -25.56
C LYS A 98 -21.29 0.06 -26.08
N GLY A 99 -20.94 -1.13 -26.59
CA GLY A 99 -19.59 -1.43 -27.07
C GLY A 99 -18.66 -2.01 -26.00
N SER A 100 -19.11 -2.14 -24.74
CA SER A 100 -18.29 -2.72 -23.65
C SER A 100 -17.78 -4.13 -23.94
N GLU A 101 -18.55 -4.90 -24.73
CA GLU A 101 -18.21 -6.25 -25.19
C GLU A 101 -16.91 -6.28 -26.03
N GLN A 102 -16.53 -5.16 -26.66
CA GLN A 102 -15.29 -5.06 -27.44
C GLN A 102 -14.03 -5.10 -26.57
N PHE A 103 -14.16 -4.93 -25.25
CA PHE A 103 -13.05 -4.95 -24.29
C PHE A 103 -12.94 -6.28 -23.53
N VAL A 104 -13.79 -7.27 -23.83
CA VAL A 104 -13.74 -8.60 -23.19
C VAL A 104 -12.60 -9.42 -23.79
N GLY A 105 -11.84 -10.10 -22.92
CA GLY A 105 -10.74 -10.98 -23.31
C GLY A 105 -9.35 -10.34 -23.16
N SER A 106 -8.33 -11.13 -23.47
CA SER A 106 -6.93 -10.65 -23.47
C SER A 106 -6.66 -9.84 -24.74
N GLN A 107 -5.96 -8.72 -24.59
CA GLN A 107 -5.63 -7.78 -25.65
C GLN A 107 -4.40 -6.95 -25.24
N ASN A 108 -3.73 -6.35 -26.22
CA ASN A 108 -2.68 -5.38 -25.92
C ASN A 108 -3.31 -4.06 -25.44
N ASN A 109 -2.56 -3.25 -24.69
CA ASN A 109 -3.03 -1.94 -24.27
C ASN A 109 -3.20 -0.97 -25.47
N THR A 110 -2.50 -1.19 -26.58
CA THR A 110 -2.68 -0.45 -27.83
C THR A 110 -4.05 -0.70 -28.46
N ASP A 111 -4.55 -1.93 -28.38
CA ASP A 111 -5.86 -2.30 -28.95
C ASP A 111 -7.01 -1.58 -28.23
N ILE A 112 -6.82 -1.26 -26.95
CA ILE A 112 -7.76 -0.45 -26.17
C ILE A 112 -7.83 0.97 -26.76
N ALA A 113 -6.68 1.57 -27.09
CA ALA A 113 -6.63 2.89 -27.69
C ALA A 113 -7.30 2.91 -29.06
N ASP A 114 -7.02 1.93 -29.92
CA ASP A 114 -7.61 1.81 -31.26
C ASP A 114 -9.15 1.76 -31.19
N LYS A 115 -9.71 0.96 -30.27
CA LYS A 115 -11.17 0.87 -30.07
C LYS A 115 -11.78 2.19 -29.62
N LEU A 116 -11.12 2.89 -28.68
CA LEU A 116 -11.60 4.17 -28.16
C LEU A 116 -11.58 5.26 -29.24
N ILE A 117 -10.52 5.32 -30.06
CA ILE A 117 -10.41 6.25 -31.19
C ILE A 117 -11.51 5.96 -32.21
N HIS A 118 -11.71 4.68 -32.55
CA HIS A 118 -12.74 4.28 -33.52
C HIS A 118 -14.16 4.70 -33.13
N PHE A 119 -14.48 4.79 -31.83
CA PHE A 119 -15.79 5.28 -31.39
C PHE A 119 -16.01 6.78 -31.60
N ILE A 120 -14.96 7.58 -31.74
CA ILE A 120 -15.02 9.03 -31.92
C ILE A 120 -15.10 9.40 -33.41
N GLU A 121 -14.48 8.61 -34.27
CA GLU A 121 -14.37 8.89 -35.71
C GLU A 121 -15.63 8.55 -36.53
N GLN A 122 -16.73 8.14 -35.89
CA GLN A 122 -17.99 7.75 -36.54
C GLN A 122 -18.89 8.92 -36.91
#